data_AF-A0A9E1B9R7-F1
#
_entry.id   AF-A0A9E1B9R7-F1
#
_cell.length_a   1.000
_cell.length_b   1.000
_cell.length_c   1.000
_cell.angle_alpha   90.00
_cell.angle_beta   90.00
_cell.angle_gamma   90.00
#
_symmetry.space_group_name_H-M   'P 1'
#
loop_
_entity.id
_entity.type
_entity.pdbx_description
1 polymer ?
#
loop_
_entity_poly.entity_id
_entity_poly.type
_entity_poly.pdbx_seq_one_letter_code
_entity_poly.pdbx_strand_id
1 'polypeptide(L)'
;MREYKRYWLALVAVLVVCFSILGYYGVEVYRNSPPVVNFTDENGKVVIDKESIYKGQEAWQSIGGMQVGSVWGHGAYQAPDWSADWLHKELVAFLEIKSDEIYHLKYADLNDEQKANLKVLLKKEYRENSVKDDKFVLSADRLKAISQVASEYAALFGDDPKFKSLREAYAMKENTLPNASDRADLNNFFFWSAWATATNRPGSEATYTNNWPHEPLIDNVPTSENIFWSIASVVILLAGVGLLVWFSSFYGKKDDEKLEPISEDPLKKLNLTPSQKALKKYLFVTLALFAFQILIGGFTAHYTVEGQEFYGINLSAYIPYSLARTWHIQASIFWIATGFLAAGLFLAPIINGGKDPKFQKLGVDLLFYALLILVVGSF
;
A
#
# COMPACT_ATOMS: atom_id res chain seq x y z
N MET A 1 -34.03 17.51 -16.28
CA MET A 1 -34.10 16.02 -16.15
C MET A 1 -34.88 15.33 -17.28
N ARG A 2 -36.00 15.87 -17.79
CA ARG A 2 -36.82 15.19 -18.83
C ARG A 2 -36.07 14.91 -20.14
N GLU A 3 -35.29 15.84 -20.66
CA GLU A 3 -34.56 15.69 -21.93
C GLU A 3 -33.42 14.67 -21.87
N TYR A 4 -32.78 14.50 -20.70
CA TYR A 4 -31.65 13.58 -20.49
C TYR A 4 -32.03 12.33 -19.71
N LYS A 5 -33.33 11.98 -19.65
CA LYS A 5 -33.84 10.87 -18.82
C LYS A 5 -33.11 9.55 -19.10
N ARG A 6 -32.82 9.25 -20.37
CA ARG A 6 -32.10 8.03 -20.78
C ARG A 6 -30.69 7.97 -20.18
N TYR A 7 -29.93 9.06 -20.23
CA TYR A 7 -28.56 9.11 -19.71
C TYR A 7 -28.53 9.05 -18.18
N TRP A 8 -29.47 9.71 -17.50
CA TRP A 8 -29.60 9.61 -16.05
C TRP A 8 -29.95 8.20 -15.59
N LEU A 9 -30.88 7.53 -16.28
CA LEU A 9 -31.20 6.13 -15.98
C LEU A 9 -30.01 5.21 -16.23
N ALA A 10 -29.26 5.43 -17.32
CA ALA A 10 -28.05 4.66 -17.59
C ALA A 10 -26.98 4.88 -16.51
N LEU A 11 -26.73 6.12 -16.09
CA LEU A 11 -25.81 6.44 -15.01
C LEU A 11 -26.22 5.75 -13.70
N VAL A 12 -27.49 5.89 -13.29
CA VAL A 12 -27.99 5.25 -12.07
C VAL A 12 -27.87 3.73 -12.16
N ALA A 13 -28.18 3.13 -13.32
CA ALA A 13 -28.02 1.69 -13.51
C ALA A 13 -26.57 1.25 -13.36
N VAL A 14 -25.61 1.96 -13.96
CA VAL A 14 -24.18 1.69 -13.81
C VAL A 14 -23.76 1.79 -12.34
N LEU A 15 -24.15 2.85 -11.64
CA LEU A 15 -23.83 3.02 -10.22
C LEU A 15 -24.38 1.86 -9.38
N VAL A 16 -25.66 1.51 -9.56
CA VAL A 16 -26.28 0.41 -8.81
C VAL A 16 -25.54 -0.90 -9.06
N VAL A 17 -25.27 -1.27 -10.32
CA VAL A 17 -24.58 -2.51 -10.64
C VAL A 17 -23.15 -2.53 -10.07
N CYS A 18 -22.37 -1.47 -10.28
CA CYS A 18 -21.00 -1.40 -9.80
C CYS A 18 -20.92 -1.43 -8.27
N PHE A 19 -21.78 -0.69 -7.57
CA PHE A 19 -21.80 -0.71 -6.09
C PHE A 19 -22.33 -2.04 -5.54
N SER A 20 -23.26 -2.71 -6.22
CA SER A 20 -23.68 -4.07 -5.83
C SER A 20 -22.55 -5.08 -5.95
N ILE A 21 -21.78 -5.04 -7.05
CA ILE A 21 -20.59 -5.91 -7.24
C ILE A 21 -19.56 -5.62 -6.15
N LEU A 22 -19.24 -4.34 -5.91
CA LEU A 22 -18.29 -3.92 -4.87
C LEU A 22 -18.74 -4.39 -3.47
N GLY A 23 -20.02 -4.22 -3.14
CA GLY A 23 -20.56 -4.65 -1.85
C GLY A 23 -20.53 -6.16 -1.66
N TYR A 24 -20.92 -6.92 -2.70
CA TYR A 24 -20.89 -8.38 -2.66
C TYR A 24 -19.48 -8.92 -2.44
N TYR A 25 -18.51 -8.51 -3.26
CA TYR A 25 -17.12 -8.98 -3.12
C TYR A 25 -16.43 -8.40 -1.88
N GLY A 26 -16.85 -7.24 -1.38
CA GLY A 26 -16.42 -6.74 -0.08
C GLY A 26 -16.74 -7.70 1.07
N VAL A 27 -17.94 -8.28 1.09
CA VAL A 27 -18.30 -9.31 2.09
C VAL A 27 -17.43 -10.56 1.96
N GLU A 28 -17.14 -10.98 0.73
CA GLU A 28 -16.26 -12.13 0.50
C GLU A 28 -14.82 -11.87 0.95
N VAL A 29 -14.30 -10.64 0.84
CA VAL A 29 -12.98 -10.28 1.40
C VAL A 29 -12.96 -10.47 2.93
N TYR A 30 -14.00 -10.04 3.64
CA TYR A 30 -14.09 -10.22 5.10
C TYR A 30 -14.20 -11.69 5.52
N ARG A 31 -14.85 -12.54 4.72
CA ARG A 31 -15.02 -13.97 5.03
C ARG A 31 -13.78 -14.80 4.69
N ASN A 32 -13.03 -14.39 3.69
CA ASN A 32 -11.93 -15.16 3.12
C ASN A 32 -10.55 -14.54 3.36
N SER A 33 -10.43 -13.54 4.25
CA SER A 33 -9.15 -12.97 4.67
C SER A 33 -8.31 -14.02 5.42
N PRO A 34 -6.96 -13.98 5.32
CA PRO A 34 -6.11 -14.84 6.14
C PRO A 34 -6.41 -14.63 7.63
N PRO A 35 -6.68 -15.71 8.39
CA PRO A 35 -7.05 -15.57 9.79
C PRO A 35 -5.82 -15.16 10.63
N VAL A 36 -6.07 -14.44 11.72
CA VAL A 36 -5.07 -14.20 12.77
C VAL A 36 -5.39 -15.15 13.92
N VAL A 37 -4.53 -16.14 14.10
CA VAL A 37 -4.69 -17.27 15.05
C VAL A 37 -3.49 -17.39 15.98
N ASN A 38 -3.60 -18.24 17.00
CA ASN A 38 -2.45 -18.62 17.82
C ASN A 38 -1.60 -19.65 17.07
N PHE A 39 -0.29 -19.46 17.07
CA PHE A 39 0.65 -20.45 16.59
C PHE A 39 1.20 -21.25 17.76
N THR A 40 1.21 -22.57 17.65
CA THR A 40 1.66 -23.48 18.70
C THR A 40 2.81 -24.35 18.23
N ASP A 41 3.59 -24.88 19.16
CA ASP A 41 4.48 -26.01 18.88
C ASP A 41 3.68 -27.32 18.75
N GLU A 42 4.39 -28.42 18.46
CA GLU A 42 3.83 -29.77 18.34
C GLU A 42 3.23 -30.31 19.65
N ASN A 43 3.62 -29.73 20.80
CA ASN A 43 3.08 -30.06 22.13
C ASN A 43 1.84 -29.23 22.50
N GLY A 44 1.41 -28.31 21.62
CA GLY A 44 0.27 -27.42 21.85
C GLY A 44 0.57 -26.19 22.72
N LYS A 45 1.85 -25.92 23.03
CA LYS A 45 2.25 -24.68 23.71
C LYS A 45 2.19 -23.52 22.72
N VAL A 46 1.53 -22.43 23.09
CA VAL A 46 1.49 -21.21 22.28
C VAL A 46 2.89 -20.59 22.23
N VAL A 47 3.40 -20.38 21.00
CA VAL A 47 4.69 -19.75 20.74
C VAL A 47 4.56 -18.32 20.23
N ILE A 48 3.52 -18.06 19.44
CA ILE A 48 3.15 -16.73 18.94
C ILE A 48 1.65 -16.60 19.18
N ASP A 49 1.29 -15.75 20.11
CA ASP A 49 -0.11 -15.47 20.39
C ASP A 49 -0.67 -14.40 19.44
N LYS A 50 -1.99 -14.45 19.25
CA LYS A 50 -2.72 -13.52 18.38
C LYS A 50 -2.55 -12.05 18.77
N GLU A 51 -2.45 -11.74 20.05
CA GLU A 51 -2.36 -10.36 20.54
C GLU A 51 -1.00 -9.75 20.18
N SER A 52 0.08 -10.52 20.28
CA SER A 52 1.43 -10.11 19.87
C SER A 52 1.51 -9.74 18.39
N ILE A 53 0.74 -10.40 17.52
CA ILE A 53 0.67 -10.07 16.09
C ILE A 53 0.05 -8.68 15.88
N TYR A 54 -1.02 -8.35 16.60
CA TYR A 54 -1.64 -7.01 16.52
C TYR A 54 -0.74 -5.93 17.12
N LYS A 55 -0.08 -6.21 18.25
CA LYS A 55 0.94 -5.30 18.82
C LYS A 55 2.09 -5.08 17.85
N GLY A 56 2.51 -6.11 17.13
CA GLY A 56 3.50 -6.02 16.07
C GLY A 56 3.07 -5.15 14.90
N GLN A 57 1.79 -5.25 14.51
CA GLN A 57 1.20 -4.40 13.49
C GLN A 57 1.18 -2.93 13.94
N GLU A 58 0.85 -2.64 15.21
CA GLU A 58 0.90 -1.30 15.78
C GLU A 58 2.34 -0.77 15.85
N ALA A 59 3.30 -1.60 16.27
CA ALA A 59 4.72 -1.26 16.27
C ALA A 59 5.21 -0.93 14.87
N TRP A 60 4.81 -1.70 13.85
CA TRP A 60 5.12 -1.41 12.44
C TRP A 60 4.53 -0.08 11.97
N GLN A 61 3.28 0.21 12.34
CA GLN A 61 2.63 1.49 12.03
C GLN A 61 3.36 2.67 12.69
N SER A 62 3.86 2.49 13.93
CA SER A 62 4.53 3.55 14.69
C SER A 62 5.84 4.04 14.05
N ILE A 63 6.53 3.18 13.30
CA ILE A 63 7.78 3.53 12.59
C ILE A 63 7.57 4.07 11.17
N GLY A 64 6.30 4.25 10.77
CA GLY A 64 5.90 4.77 9.45
C GLY A 64 5.17 3.75 8.58
N GLY A 65 5.02 2.49 9.02
CA GLY A 65 4.27 1.46 8.31
C GLY A 65 4.72 1.29 6.85
N MET A 66 3.80 1.50 5.91
CA MET A 66 4.05 1.43 4.46
C MET A 66 5.00 2.52 3.91
N GLN A 67 5.54 3.38 4.76
CA GLN A 67 6.52 4.41 4.38
C GLN A 67 7.96 3.96 4.61
N VAL A 68 8.19 2.94 5.45
CA VAL A 68 9.54 2.41 5.72
C VAL A 68 9.91 1.22 4.84
N GLY A 69 8.93 0.57 4.21
CA GLY A 69 9.08 -0.57 3.30
C GLY A 69 7.71 -1.00 2.78
N SER A 70 7.55 -2.26 2.38
CA SER A 70 6.25 -2.80 1.96
C SER A 70 5.84 -4.06 2.69
N VAL A 71 4.53 -4.30 2.77
CA VAL A 71 3.92 -5.55 3.24
C VAL A 71 2.86 -5.92 2.20
N TRP A 72 2.91 -7.16 1.71
CA TRP A 72 2.03 -7.62 0.63
C TRP A 72 2.08 -6.74 -0.63
N GLY A 73 3.26 -6.25 -0.98
CA GLY A 73 3.55 -5.42 -2.16
C GLY A 73 3.13 -3.96 -2.04
N HIS A 74 2.43 -3.57 -0.96
CA HIS A 74 1.98 -2.19 -0.75
C HIS A 74 2.94 -1.47 0.19
N GLY A 75 3.61 -0.43 -0.33
CA GLY A 75 4.40 0.47 0.51
C GLY A 75 5.46 1.28 -0.22
N ALA A 76 6.60 1.48 0.44
CA ALA A 76 7.78 2.11 -0.11
C ALA A 76 8.67 1.07 -0.82
N TYR A 77 9.64 1.56 -1.59
CA TYR A 77 10.40 0.74 -2.55
C TYR A 77 11.92 0.78 -2.33
N GLN A 78 12.39 1.46 -1.28
CA GLN A 78 13.82 1.50 -0.95
C GLN A 78 14.21 0.32 -0.06
N ALA A 79 13.54 0.18 1.09
CA ALA A 79 13.60 -1.04 1.88
C ALA A 79 12.78 -2.15 1.20
N PRO A 80 13.02 -3.42 1.55
CA PRO A 80 12.36 -4.54 0.90
C PRO A 80 10.86 -4.62 1.24
N ASP A 81 10.18 -5.54 0.56
CA ASP A 81 8.93 -6.07 1.07
C ASP A 81 9.21 -7.04 2.23
N TRP A 82 8.71 -6.72 3.41
CA TRP A 82 9.00 -7.47 4.63
C TRP A 82 8.36 -8.86 4.63
N SER A 83 7.21 -9.05 3.97
CA SER A 83 6.59 -10.37 3.85
C SER A 83 7.41 -11.28 2.94
N ALA A 84 7.91 -10.74 1.82
CA ALA A 84 8.74 -11.49 0.88
C ALA A 84 10.16 -11.75 1.40
N ASP A 85 10.82 -10.75 1.99
CA ASP A 85 12.16 -10.89 2.57
C ASP A 85 12.14 -11.88 3.74
N TRP A 86 11.13 -11.78 4.62
CA TRP A 86 10.96 -12.71 5.72
C TRP A 86 10.73 -14.13 5.20
N LEU A 87 9.80 -14.30 4.24
CA LEU A 87 9.51 -15.60 3.66
C LEU A 87 10.78 -16.24 3.10
N HIS A 88 11.52 -15.52 2.25
CA HIS A 88 12.72 -16.06 1.63
C HIS A 88 13.77 -16.48 2.67
N LYS A 89 14.04 -15.63 3.67
CA LYS A 89 14.99 -15.92 4.74
C LYS A 89 14.55 -17.11 5.59
N GLU A 90 13.26 -17.23 5.90
CA GLU A 90 12.70 -18.35 6.66
C GLU A 90 12.85 -19.67 5.88
N LEU A 91 12.56 -19.66 4.58
CA LEU A 91 12.71 -20.83 3.71
C LEU A 91 14.17 -21.27 3.58
N VAL A 92 15.10 -20.33 3.37
CA VAL A 92 16.55 -20.62 3.29
C VAL A 92 17.06 -21.16 4.62
N ALA A 93 16.69 -20.54 5.76
CA ALA A 93 17.07 -21.03 7.07
C ALA A 93 16.55 -22.46 7.33
N PHE A 94 15.31 -22.74 6.93
CA PHE A 94 14.73 -24.09 7.03
C PHE A 94 15.49 -25.10 6.16
N LEU A 95 15.86 -24.72 4.92
CA LEU A 95 16.63 -25.57 4.02
C LEU A 95 18.03 -25.89 4.57
N GLU A 96 18.72 -24.90 5.16
CA GLU A 96 20.02 -25.12 5.81
C GLU A 96 19.89 -26.07 7.01
N ILE A 97 18.86 -25.89 7.86
CA ILE A 97 18.59 -26.79 8.99
C ILE A 97 18.36 -28.23 8.51
N LYS A 98 17.53 -28.42 7.48
CA LYS A 98 17.25 -29.76 6.94
C LYS A 98 18.43 -30.36 6.19
N SER A 99 19.24 -29.54 5.53
CA SER A 99 20.45 -29.97 4.85
C SER A 99 21.47 -30.54 5.84
N ASP A 100 21.70 -29.84 6.95
CA ASP A 100 22.60 -30.31 8.00
C ASP A 100 22.06 -31.56 8.72
N GLU A 101 20.75 -31.62 8.99
CA GLU A 101 20.11 -32.77 9.66
C GLU A 101 20.18 -34.05 8.83
N ILE A 102 19.90 -33.97 7.51
CA ILE A 102 19.76 -35.14 6.64
C ILE A 102 21.08 -35.53 5.98
N TYR A 103 21.88 -34.54 5.58
CA TYR A 103 23.08 -34.76 4.76
C TYR A 103 24.39 -34.30 5.41
N HIS A 104 24.33 -33.60 6.56
CA HIS A 104 25.50 -33.01 7.23
C HIS A 104 26.34 -32.11 6.32
N LEU A 105 25.66 -31.39 5.41
CA LEU A 105 26.24 -30.47 4.44
C LEU A 105 25.44 -29.17 4.43
N LYS A 106 26.03 -28.09 3.95
CA LYS A 106 25.30 -26.85 3.68
C LYS A 106 24.39 -27.03 2.48
N TYR A 107 23.26 -26.32 2.44
CA TYR A 107 22.30 -26.43 1.34
C TYR A 107 22.95 -26.14 -0.02
N ALA A 108 23.87 -25.17 -0.08
CA ALA A 108 24.60 -24.82 -1.28
C ALA A 108 25.43 -25.98 -1.86
N ASP A 109 25.98 -26.84 -1.00
CA ASP A 109 26.91 -27.93 -1.35
C ASP A 109 26.19 -29.24 -1.76
N LEU A 110 24.87 -29.28 -1.63
CA LEU A 110 24.05 -30.42 -2.05
C LEU A 110 23.98 -30.55 -3.58
N ASN A 111 23.87 -31.79 -4.05
CA ASN A 111 23.56 -32.08 -5.45
C ASN A 111 22.07 -31.85 -5.76
N ASP A 112 21.69 -31.89 -7.05
CA ASP A 112 20.33 -31.54 -7.49
C ASP A 112 19.25 -32.49 -6.95
N GLU A 113 19.55 -33.78 -6.79
CA GLU A 113 18.62 -34.77 -6.23
C GLU A 113 18.33 -34.49 -4.75
N GLN A 114 19.37 -34.17 -3.98
CA GLN A 114 19.27 -33.78 -2.57
C GLN A 114 18.50 -32.45 -2.44
N LYS A 115 18.79 -31.45 -3.28
CA LYS A 115 18.05 -30.18 -3.30
C LYS A 115 16.58 -30.39 -3.66
N ALA A 116 16.28 -31.27 -4.60
CA ALA A 116 14.91 -31.60 -4.98
C ALA A 116 14.15 -32.27 -3.83
N ASN A 117 14.79 -33.20 -3.10
CA ASN A 117 14.20 -33.81 -1.91
C ASN A 117 13.81 -32.74 -0.87
N LEU A 118 14.74 -31.84 -0.52
CA LEU A 118 14.47 -30.80 0.47
C LEU A 118 13.38 -29.82 0.03
N LYS A 119 13.28 -29.50 -1.27
CA LYS A 119 12.18 -28.67 -1.80
C LYS A 119 10.81 -29.33 -1.63
N VAL A 120 10.72 -30.66 -1.74
CA VAL A 120 9.45 -31.37 -1.48
C VAL A 120 9.06 -31.26 -0.01
N LEU A 121 10.02 -31.45 0.91
CA LEU A 121 9.79 -31.28 2.35
C LEU A 121 9.37 -29.85 2.69
N LEU A 122 10.04 -28.86 2.10
CA LEU A 122 9.73 -27.44 2.26
C LEU A 122 8.29 -27.12 1.82
N LYS A 123 7.87 -27.58 0.65
CA LYS A 123 6.49 -27.35 0.16
C LYS A 123 5.45 -27.98 1.08
N LYS A 124 5.70 -29.18 1.58
CA LYS A 124 4.81 -29.84 2.53
C LYS A 124 4.68 -29.04 3.83
N GLU A 125 5.79 -28.52 4.36
CA GLU A 125 5.81 -27.74 5.60
C GLU A 125 5.10 -26.38 5.46
N TYR A 126 5.32 -25.68 4.33
CA TYR A 126 4.89 -24.30 4.17
C TYR A 126 3.54 -24.14 3.47
N ARG A 127 3.19 -25.01 2.52
CA ARG A 127 1.93 -24.90 1.75
C ARG A 127 0.80 -25.74 2.31
N GLU A 128 1.07 -26.99 2.64
CA GLU A 128 0.03 -28.01 2.92
C GLU A 128 -0.48 -27.98 4.37
N ASN A 129 0.24 -27.33 5.28
CA ASN A 129 -0.20 -27.17 6.66
C ASN A 129 -1.33 -26.14 6.75
N SER A 130 -2.33 -26.36 7.59
CA SER A 130 -3.54 -25.55 7.65
C SER A 130 -3.97 -25.27 9.09
N VAL A 131 -4.64 -24.14 9.29
CA VAL A 131 -5.30 -23.82 10.57
C VAL A 131 -6.34 -24.88 10.92
N LYS A 132 -6.30 -25.37 12.16
CA LYS A 132 -7.30 -26.29 12.76
C LYS A 132 -7.69 -25.74 14.13
N ASP A 133 -8.98 -25.66 14.41
CA ASP A 133 -9.53 -25.19 15.71
C ASP A 133 -8.91 -23.85 16.19
N ASP A 134 -8.84 -22.86 15.29
CA ASP A 134 -8.22 -21.54 15.53
C ASP A 134 -6.75 -21.58 16.00
N LYS A 135 -6.03 -22.64 15.60
CA LYS A 135 -4.60 -22.79 15.86
C LYS A 135 -3.85 -23.25 14.62
N PHE A 136 -2.58 -22.87 14.54
CA PHE A 136 -1.65 -23.38 13.54
C PHE A 136 -0.44 -23.99 14.24
N VAL A 137 -0.12 -25.25 13.92
CA VAL A 137 1.01 -25.96 14.54
C VAL A 137 2.26 -25.74 13.70
N LEU A 138 3.34 -25.26 14.33
CA LEU A 138 4.65 -25.08 13.73
C LEU A 138 5.56 -26.25 14.13
N SER A 139 6.28 -26.81 13.15
CA SER A 139 7.32 -27.81 13.41
C SER A 139 8.49 -27.21 14.20
N ALA A 140 9.24 -28.06 14.90
CA ALA A 140 10.42 -27.64 15.63
C ALA A 140 11.48 -26.96 14.75
N ASP A 141 11.65 -27.42 13.50
CA ASP A 141 12.64 -26.85 12.58
C ASP A 141 12.19 -25.52 11.99
N ARG A 142 10.89 -25.36 11.74
CA ARG A 142 10.33 -24.06 11.36
C ARG A 142 10.46 -23.05 12.50
N LEU A 143 10.25 -23.45 13.75
CA LEU A 143 10.50 -22.58 14.92
C LEU A 143 11.96 -22.13 15.03
N LYS A 144 12.92 -23.01 14.73
CA LYS A 144 14.35 -22.65 14.66
C LYS A 144 14.62 -21.65 13.53
N ALA A 145 14.06 -21.87 12.34
CA ALA A 145 14.18 -20.95 11.21
C ALA A 145 13.62 -19.56 11.54
N ILE A 146 12.40 -19.50 12.09
CA ILE A 146 11.75 -18.26 12.57
C ILE A 146 12.65 -17.52 13.56
N SER A 147 13.25 -18.23 14.53
CA SER A 147 14.10 -17.62 15.54
C SER A 147 15.38 -16.99 14.95
N GLN A 148 15.97 -17.61 13.93
CA GLN A 148 17.12 -17.04 13.22
C GLN A 148 16.76 -15.73 12.50
N VAL A 149 15.64 -15.72 11.76
CA VAL A 149 15.17 -14.53 11.04
C VAL A 149 14.75 -13.43 12.03
N ALA A 150 14.04 -13.79 13.10
CA ALA A 150 13.63 -12.85 14.15
C ALA A 150 14.83 -12.13 14.79
N SER A 151 15.93 -12.84 15.04
CA SER A 151 17.14 -12.23 15.58
C SER A 151 17.78 -11.24 14.59
N GLU A 152 17.75 -11.53 13.30
CA GLU A 152 18.27 -10.63 12.26
C GLU A 152 17.44 -9.35 12.19
N TYR A 153 16.11 -9.46 12.15
CA TYR A 153 15.22 -8.31 12.10
C TYR A 153 15.28 -7.47 13.38
N ALA A 154 15.36 -8.11 14.55
CA ALA A 154 15.51 -7.39 15.81
C ALA A 154 16.79 -6.54 15.86
N ALA A 155 17.87 -6.99 15.21
CA ALA A 155 19.12 -6.24 15.08
C ALA A 155 19.04 -5.17 13.98
N LEU A 156 18.38 -5.46 12.85
CA LEU A 156 18.16 -4.52 11.75
C LEU A 156 17.37 -3.28 12.21
N PHE A 157 16.25 -3.48 12.90
CA PHE A 157 15.38 -2.40 13.40
C PHE A 157 15.92 -1.72 14.68
N GLY A 158 16.94 -2.29 15.30
CA GLY A 158 17.69 -1.69 16.40
C GLY A 158 18.84 -0.81 15.92
N ASP A 159 19.94 -0.83 16.66
CA ASP A 159 21.16 -0.02 16.46
C ASP A 159 22.43 -0.87 16.31
N ASP A 160 22.29 -2.18 16.01
CA ASP A 160 23.43 -3.08 15.86
C ASP A 160 24.37 -2.61 14.73
N PRO A 161 25.66 -2.32 15.01
CA PRO A 161 26.61 -1.83 14.02
C PRO A 161 26.77 -2.73 12.79
N LYS A 162 26.53 -4.05 12.94
CA LYS A 162 26.58 -5.02 11.83
C LYS A 162 25.62 -4.66 10.69
N PHE A 163 24.46 -4.08 11.02
CA PHE A 163 23.41 -3.76 10.07
C PHE A 163 23.40 -2.30 9.61
N LYS A 164 24.38 -1.48 10.04
CA LYS A 164 24.44 -0.06 9.67
C LYS A 164 24.41 0.15 8.15
N SER A 165 25.29 -0.53 7.42
CA SER A 165 25.35 -0.42 5.94
C SER A 165 24.05 -0.88 5.28
N LEU A 166 23.35 -1.86 5.86
CA LEU A 166 22.06 -2.32 5.35
C LEU A 166 20.96 -1.29 5.63
N ARG A 167 20.95 -0.66 6.81
CA ARG A 167 20.01 0.44 7.12
C ARG A 167 20.23 1.64 6.20
N GLU A 168 21.48 1.99 5.89
CA GLU A 168 21.81 3.00 4.89
C GLU A 168 21.24 2.62 3.52
N ALA A 169 21.47 1.39 3.05
CA ALA A 169 20.92 0.91 1.78
C ALA A 169 19.38 0.91 1.75
N TYR A 170 18.74 0.66 2.90
CA TYR A 170 17.27 0.67 3.03
C TYR A 170 16.70 2.06 3.36
N ALA A 171 17.55 3.09 3.47
CA ALA A 171 17.18 4.43 3.92
C ALA A 171 16.42 4.43 5.27
N MET A 172 16.71 3.47 6.14
CA MET A 172 16.15 3.40 7.49
C MET A 172 17.02 4.22 8.43
N LYS A 173 16.43 4.94 9.39
CA LYS A 173 17.22 5.60 10.43
C LYS A 173 17.85 4.58 11.40
N GLU A 174 18.94 4.96 12.04
CA GLU A 174 19.46 4.20 13.17
C GLU A 174 18.43 4.13 14.30
N ASN A 175 18.43 3.00 15.01
CA ASN A 175 17.51 2.74 16.12
C ASN A 175 16.04 3.00 15.73
N THR A 176 15.61 2.41 14.60
CA THR A 176 14.29 2.65 14.01
C THR A 176 13.16 2.35 15.01
N LEU A 177 13.27 1.25 15.76
CA LEU A 177 12.34 0.85 16.81
C LEU A 177 13.10 0.57 18.12
N PRO A 178 13.20 1.53 19.06
CA PRO A 178 14.09 1.41 20.21
C PRO A 178 13.74 0.32 21.24
N ASN A 179 12.46 0.07 21.46
CA ASN A 179 12.01 -0.90 22.45
C ASN A 179 12.16 -2.34 21.92
N ALA A 180 12.85 -3.19 22.68
CA ALA A 180 13.10 -4.59 22.30
C ALA A 180 11.81 -5.43 22.29
N SER A 181 10.85 -5.14 23.17
CA SER A 181 9.56 -5.85 23.17
C SER A 181 8.78 -5.57 21.88
N ASP A 182 8.74 -4.30 21.46
CA ASP A 182 8.04 -3.90 20.23
C ASP A 182 8.71 -4.51 18.98
N ARG A 183 10.05 -4.68 18.99
CA ARG A 183 10.76 -5.41 17.92
C ARG A 183 10.41 -6.91 17.90
N ALA A 184 10.22 -7.53 19.06
CA ALA A 184 9.80 -8.92 19.12
C ALA A 184 8.35 -9.09 18.59
N ASP A 185 7.45 -8.20 18.97
CA ASP A 185 6.08 -8.20 18.45
C ASP A 185 6.05 -7.89 16.93
N LEU A 186 6.89 -6.96 16.45
CA LEU A 186 7.04 -6.66 15.02
C LEU A 186 7.42 -7.92 14.21
N ASN A 187 8.34 -8.73 14.74
CA ASN A 187 8.71 -9.99 14.11
C ASN A 187 7.52 -10.96 14.00
N ASN A 188 6.65 -11.01 15.02
CA ASN A 188 5.45 -11.85 14.97
C ASN A 188 4.47 -11.38 13.89
N PHE A 189 4.35 -10.06 13.68
CA PHE A 189 3.58 -9.49 12.59
C PHE A 189 4.16 -9.83 11.20
N PHE A 190 5.47 -9.66 11.02
CA PHE A 190 6.12 -10.01 9.75
C PHE A 190 6.05 -11.50 9.46
N PHE A 191 6.27 -12.35 10.46
CA PHE A 191 6.03 -13.78 10.36
C PHE A 191 4.60 -14.10 9.91
N TRP A 192 3.57 -13.53 10.56
CA TRP A 192 2.18 -13.76 10.16
C TRP A 192 1.92 -13.30 8.71
N SER A 193 2.48 -12.14 8.33
CA SER A 193 2.35 -11.61 6.98
C SER A 193 2.97 -12.55 5.92
N ALA A 194 4.13 -13.14 6.23
CA ALA A 194 4.81 -14.11 5.36
C ALA A 194 4.11 -15.47 5.36
N TRP A 195 3.64 -15.95 6.51
CA TRP A 195 2.86 -17.19 6.63
C TRP A 195 1.63 -17.18 5.72
N ALA A 196 0.89 -16.07 5.69
CA ALA A 196 -0.28 -15.91 4.82
C ALA A 196 0.07 -16.05 3.33
N THR A 197 1.31 -15.74 2.97
CA THR A 197 1.77 -15.76 1.57
C THR A 197 2.25 -17.13 1.09
N ALA A 198 2.55 -18.03 2.03
CA ALA A 198 3.07 -19.37 1.76
C ALA A 198 2.04 -20.48 1.97
N THR A 199 1.01 -20.24 2.80
CA THR A 199 0.04 -21.25 3.22
C THR A 199 -1.16 -21.31 2.27
N ASN A 200 -1.51 -22.51 1.79
CA ASN A 200 -2.68 -22.71 0.94
C ASN A 200 -3.98 -22.37 1.68
N ARG A 201 -4.96 -21.79 0.96
CA ARG A 201 -6.32 -21.63 1.49
C ARG A 201 -6.96 -23.02 1.66
N PRO A 202 -7.86 -23.20 2.66
CA PRO A 202 -8.62 -24.44 2.80
C PRO A 202 -9.35 -24.80 1.48
N GLY A 203 -9.07 -26.00 0.95
CA GLY A 203 -9.70 -26.49 -0.28
C GLY A 203 -9.19 -25.85 -1.58
N SER A 204 -8.04 -25.16 -1.58
CA SER A 204 -7.44 -24.55 -2.76
C SER A 204 -5.94 -24.84 -2.83
N GLU A 205 -5.40 -24.84 -4.04
CA GLU A 205 -3.95 -24.92 -4.29
C GLU A 205 -3.26 -23.54 -4.22
N ALA A 206 -4.04 -22.46 -4.12
CA ALA A 206 -3.54 -21.10 -4.01
C ALA A 206 -3.35 -20.67 -2.55
N THR A 207 -2.30 -19.90 -2.28
CA THR A 207 -2.09 -19.29 -0.96
C THR A 207 -3.11 -18.20 -0.63
N TYR A 208 -3.19 -17.73 0.62
CA TYR A 208 -4.13 -16.65 0.99
C TYR A 208 -3.93 -15.37 0.16
N THR A 209 -2.74 -15.14 -0.39
CA THR A 209 -2.41 -13.99 -1.23
C THR A 209 -2.34 -14.35 -2.73
N ASN A 210 -2.99 -15.44 -3.15
CA ASN A 210 -3.03 -15.92 -4.53
C ASN A 210 -1.63 -16.18 -5.12
N ASN A 211 -0.77 -16.89 -4.37
CA ASN A 211 0.60 -17.26 -4.74
C ASN A 211 1.58 -16.08 -4.90
N TRP A 212 1.25 -14.91 -4.37
CA TRP A 212 2.22 -13.85 -4.14
C TRP A 212 2.94 -14.09 -2.80
N PRO A 213 4.24 -13.81 -2.63
CA PRO A 213 5.19 -13.28 -3.62
C PRO A 213 5.76 -14.40 -4.49
N HIS A 214 6.35 -14.06 -5.63
CA HIS A 214 7.04 -15.03 -6.48
C HIS A 214 8.22 -15.66 -5.73
N GLU A 215 8.10 -16.95 -5.43
CA GLU A 215 9.08 -17.71 -4.65
C GLU A 215 9.17 -19.14 -5.19
N PRO A 216 10.16 -19.43 -6.07
CA PRO A 216 10.35 -20.75 -6.67
C PRO A 216 10.66 -21.87 -5.68
N LEU A 217 11.13 -21.57 -4.46
CA LEU A 217 11.38 -22.61 -3.45
C LEU A 217 10.10 -23.34 -3.03
N ILE A 218 8.96 -22.63 -3.03
CA ILE A 218 7.64 -23.18 -2.66
C ILE A 218 6.63 -23.13 -3.80
N ASP A 219 7.09 -23.04 -5.06
CA ASP A 219 6.24 -22.94 -6.25
C ASP A 219 5.17 -21.84 -6.16
N ASN A 220 5.50 -20.71 -5.54
CA ASN A 220 4.66 -19.52 -5.65
C ASN A 220 4.81 -18.92 -7.06
N VAL A 221 3.96 -19.41 -7.95
CA VAL A 221 3.83 -18.97 -9.33
C VAL A 221 2.38 -18.53 -9.61
N PRO A 222 2.13 -17.67 -10.62
CA PRO A 222 0.77 -17.27 -10.98
C PRO A 222 -0.13 -18.48 -11.23
N THR A 223 -1.32 -18.46 -10.63
CA THR A 223 -2.32 -19.52 -10.82
C THR A 223 -2.90 -19.48 -12.24
N SER A 224 -3.50 -20.59 -12.68
CA SER A 224 -4.15 -20.66 -14.00
C SER A 224 -5.22 -19.58 -14.21
N GLU A 225 -6.02 -19.31 -13.18
CA GLU A 225 -7.03 -18.24 -13.18
C GLU A 225 -6.39 -16.85 -13.35
N ASN A 226 -5.25 -16.60 -12.72
CA ASN A 226 -4.52 -15.33 -12.87
C ASN A 226 -4.15 -15.07 -14.35
N ILE A 227 -3.62 -16.09 -15.03
CA ILE A 227 -3.25 -16.01 -16.44
C ILE A 227 -4.50 -15.81 -17.32
N PHE A 228 -5.57 -16.56 -17.06
CA PHE A 228 -6.82 -16.45 -17.81
C PHE A 228 -7.41 -15.03 -17.73
N TRP A 229 -7.59 -14.49 -16.52
CA TRP A 229 -8.17 -13.17 -16.33
C TRP A 229 -7.28 -12.04 -16.85
N SER A 230 -5.95 -12.23 -16.83
CA SER A 230 -5.02 -11.29 -17.44
C SER A 230 -5.26 -11.17 -18.95
N ILE A 231 -5.37 -12.28 -19.68
CA ILE A 231 -5.65 -12.28 -21.13
C ILE A 231 -7.06 -11.75 -21.39
N ALA A 232 -8.06 -12.19 -20.62
CA ALA A 232 -9.44 -11.72 -20.77
C ALA A 232 -9.54 -10.19 -20.61
N SER A 233 -8.81 -9.60 -19.66
CA SER A 233 -8.81 -8.15 -19.45
C SER A 233 -8.31 -7.36 -20.67
N VAL A 234 -7.27 -7.86 -21.36
CA VAL A 234 -6.71 -7.23 -22.57
C VAL A 234 -7.71 -7.32 -23.73
N VAL A 235 -8.37 -8.48 -23.90
CA VAL A 235 -9.40 -8.65 -24.93
C VAL A 235 -10.58 -7.71 -24.67
N ILE A 236 -11.06 -7.62 -23.43
CA ILE A 236 -12.15 -6.72 -23.03
C ILE A 236 -11.75 -5.25 -23.26
N LEU A 237 -10.51 -4.86 -22.94
CA LEU A 237 -10.00 -3.51 -23.19
C LEU A 237 -10.06 -3.16 -24.69
N LEU A 238 -9.49 -4.01 -25.54
CA LEU A 238 -9.44 -3.77 -26.99
C LEU A 238 -10.85 -3.73 -27.61
N ALA A 239 -11.71 -4.67 -27.22
CA ALA A 239 -13.10 -4.69 -27.64
C ALA A 239 -13.85 -3.43 -27.17
N GLY A 240 -13.66 -3.03 -25.91
CA GLY A 240 -14.28 -1.85 -25.32
C GLY A 240 -13.89 -0.55 -26.04
N VAL A 241 -12.59 -0.36 -26.32
CA VAL A 241 -12.10 0.79 -27.09
C VAL A 241 -12.66 0.78 -28.51
N GLY A 242 -12.61 -0.35 -29.21
CA GLY A 242 -13.12 -0.48 -30.57
C GLY A 242 -14.62 -0.20 -30.67
N LEU A 243 -15.41 -0.75 -29.74
CA LEU A 243 -16.85 -0.52 -29.66
C LEU A 243 -17.18 0.93 -29.30
N LEU A 244 -16.41 1.57 -28.41
CA LEU A 244 -16.60 2.99 -28.07
C LEU A 244 -16.35 3.89 -29.28
N VAL A 245 -15.27 3.66 -30.02
CA VAL A 245 -14.94 4.43 -31.24
C VAL A 245 -16.00 4.20 -32.32
N TRP A 246 -16.41 2.95 -32.53
CA TRP A 246 -17.48 2.61 -33.48
C TRP A 246 -18.80 3.31 -33.09
N PHE A 247 -19.23 3.16 -31.84
CA PHE A 247 -20.46 3.78 -31.36
C PHE A 247 -20.42 5.31 -31.49
N SER A 248 -19.31 5.94 -31.10
CA SER A 248 -19.13 7.40 -31.24
C SER A 248 -19.18 7.85 -32.70
N SER A 249 -18.58 7.09 -33.62
CA SER A 249 -18.52 7.45 -35.05
C SER A 249 -19.88 7.32 -35.76
N PHE A 250 -20.70 6.34 -35.38
CA PHE A 250 -21.98 6.04 -36.03
C PHE A 250 -23.19 6.68 -35.33
N TYR A 251 -23.15 6.83 -34.01
CA TYR A 251 -24.27 7.31 -33.19
C TYR A 251 -23.98 8.57 -32.39
N GLY A 252 -22.72 8.99 -32.32
CA GLY A 252 -22.37 10.29 -31.76
C GLY A 252 -23.00 11.40 -32.61
N LYS A 253 -23.75 12.30 -31.96
CA LYS A 253 -24.14 13.54 -32.63
C LYS A 253 -22.84 14.29 -32.96
N LYS A 254 -22.63 14.58 -34.23
CA LYS A 254 -21.68 15.60 -34.63
C LYS A 254 -22.29 16.91 -34.15
N ASP A 255 -21.62 17.62 -33.25
CA ASP A 255 -22.05 18.96 -32.83
C ASP A 255 -21.97 19.87 -34.05
N ASP A 256 -23.04 19.90 -34.84
CA ASP A 256 -23.14 20.63 -36.09
C ASP A 256 -23.53 22.10 -35.86
N GLU A 257 -23.96 22.47 -34.64
CA GLU A 257 -24.11 23.86 -34.23
C GLU A 257 -22.76 24.41 -33.77
N LYS A 258 -22.00 24.94 -34.74
CA LYS A 258 -20.91 25.88 -34.42
C LYS A 258 -21.54 27.13 -33.82
N LEU A 259 -21.61 27.17 -32.48
CA LEU A 259 -21.94 28.38 -31.75
C LEU A 259 -20.97 29.49 -32.19
N GLU A 260 -21.48 30.65 -32.59
CA GLU A 260 -20.61 31.76 -32.93
C GLU A 260 -19.75 32.13 -31.70
N PRO A 261 -18.44 32.38 -31.88
CA PRO A 261 -17.60 32.79 -30.78
C PRO A 261 -18.12 34.09 -30.19
N ILE A 262 -18.31 34.11 -28.87
CA ILE A 262 -18.69 35.34 -28.17
C ILE A 262 -17.52 36.32 -28.27
N SER A 263 -17.80 37.58 -28.63
CA SER A 263 -16.78 38.61 -28.87
C SER A 263 -15.98 39.03 -27.63
N GLU A 264 -16.45 38.69 -26.43
CA GLU A 264 -15.83 39.00 -25.15
C GLU A 264 -16.01 37.85 -24.16
N ASP A 265 -15.04 37.69 -23.25
CA ASP A 265 -15.09 36.69 -22.18
C ASP A 265 -16.27 36.98 -21.22
N PRO A 266 -17.30 36.11 -21.16
CA PRO A 266 -18.48 36.35 -20.35
C PRO A 266 -18.17 36.37 -18.84
N LEU A 267 -17.08 35.74 -18.40
CA LEU A 267 -16.69 35.73 -16.99
C LEU A 267 -16.12 37.08 -16.54
N LYS A 268 -15.57 37.89 -17.45
CA LYS A 268 -15.08 39.25 -17.13
C LYS A 268 -16.21 40.22 -16.79
N LYS A 269 -17.45 39.92 -17.19
CA LYS A 269 -18.62 40.74 -16.89
C LYS A 269 -19.11 40.54 -15.45
N LEU A 270 -18.62 39.51 -14.76
CA LEU A 270 -18.96 39.23 -13.37
C LEU A 270 -17.99 39.96 -12.43
N ASN A 271 -18.54 40.76 -11.53
CA ASN A 271 -17.76 41.34 -10.43
C ASN A 271 -17.41 40.26 -9.42
N LEU A 272 -16.13 40.17 -9.05
CA LEU A 272 -15.68 39.22 -8.03
C LEU A 272 -16.32 39.52 -6.67
N THR A 273 -17.01 38.51 -6.13
CA THR A 273 -17.64 38.61 -4.80
C THR A 273 -16.60 38.58 -3.68
N PRO A 274 -16.96 39.01 -2.45
CA PRO A 274 -16.06 38.89 -1.30
C PRO A 274 -15.56 37.47 -1.03
N SER A 275 -16.39 36.43 -1.23
CA SER A 275 -15.97 35.04 -1.05
C SER A 275 -14.96 34.59 -2.12
N GLN A 276 -15.14 34.99 -3.39
CA GLN A 276 -14.19 34.70 -4.46
C GLN A 276 -12.85 35.40 -4.23
N LYS A 277 -12.86 36.67 -3.80
CA LYS A 277 -11.64 37.40 -3.44
C LYS A 277 -10.88 36.75 -2.28
N ALA A 278 -11.59 36.07 -1.37
CA ALA A 278 -10.97 35.34 -0.27
C ALA A 278 -10.15 34.13 -0.76
N LEU A 279 -10.42 33.58 -1.94
CA LEU A 279 -9.74 32.38 -2.47
C LEU A 279 -8.26 32.60 -2.84
N LYS A 280 -7.78 33.85 -2.87
CA LYS A 280 -6.36 34.15 -3.05
C LYS A 280 -5.46 33.39 -2.05
N LYS A 281 -5.94 33.18 -0.81
CA LYS A 281 -5.20 32.43 0.21
C LYS A 281 -5.19 30.92 -0.04
N TYR A 282 -6.27 30.38 -0.62
CA TYR A 282 -6.32 28.97 -1.05
C TYR A 282 -5.33 28.71 -2.16
N LEU A 283 -5.30 29.59 -3.18
CA LEU A 283 -4.35 29.49 -4.29
C LEU A 283 -2.90 29.61 -3.79
N PHE A 284 -2.62 30.57 -2.90
CA PHE A 284 -1.30 30.71 -2.29
C PHE A 284 -0.88 29.43 -1.54
N VAL A 285 -1.73 28.89 -0.66
CA VAL A 285 -1.41 27.67 0.09
C VAL A 285 -1.28 26.46 -0.84
N THR A 286 -2.10 26.36 -1.88
CA THR A 286 -1.99 25.29 -2.88
C THR A 286 -0.62 25.31 -3.54
N LEU A 287 -0.16 26.48 -3.99
CA LEU A 287 1.18 26.63 -4.60
C LEU A 287 2.31 26.41 -3.59
N ALA A 288 2.14 26.87 -2.35
CA ALA A 288 3.12 26.66 -1.29
C ALA A 288 3.28 25.16 -0.95
N LEU A 289 2.16 24.44 -0.82
CA LEU A 289 2.18 22.98 -0.59
C LEU A 289 2.71 22.22 -1.79
N PHE A 290 2.41 22.66 -3.01
CA PHE A 290 3.00 22.10 -4.23
C PHE A 290 4.53 22.27 -4.26
N ALA A 291 5.03 23.47 -3.96
CA ALA A 291 6.46 23.72 -3.88
C ALA A 291 7.13 22.90 -2.76
N PHE A 292 6.52 22.86 -1.57
CA PHE A 292 6.98 22.02 -0.46
C PHE A 292 7.01 20.54 -0.86
N GLN A 293 5.96 20.04 -1.52
CA GLN A 293 5.86 18.65 -1.97
C GLN A 293 6.96 18.26 -2.96
N ILE A 294 7.32 19.16 -3.88
CA ILE A 294 8.45 18.95 -4.80
C ILE A 294 9.76 18.90 -4.03
N LEU A 295 10.00 19.87 -3.14
CA LEU A 295 11.26 19.97 -2.38
C LEU A 295 11.46 18.74 -1.48
N ILE A 296 10.43 18.36 -0.72
CA ILE A 296 10.51 17.17 0.15
C ILE A 296 10.56 15.88 -0.66
N GLY A 297 9.99 15.85 -1.87
CA GLY A 297 10.16 14.74 -2.81
C GLY A 297 11.61 14.56 -3.28
N GLY A 298 12.27 15.67 -3.63
CA GLY A 298 13.71 15.66 -3.91
C GLY A 298 14.54 15.22 -2.71
N PHE A 299 14.16 15.65 -1.50
CA PHE A 299 14.79 15.21 -0.25
C PHE A 299 14.62 13.70 0.00
N THR A 300 13.42 13.14 -0.20
CA THR A 300 13.20 11.69 -0.11
C THR A 300 14.01 10.91 -1.15
N ALA A 301 14.12 11.42 -2.38
CA ALA A 301 14.93 10.81 -3.43
C ALA A 301 16.43 10.86 -3.12
N HIS A 302 16.89 11.84 -2.35
CA HIS A 302 18.30 11.92 -1.95
C HIS A 302 18.71 10.72 -1.09
N TYR A 303 17.84 10.30 -0.16
CA TYR A 303 18.07 9.10 0.66
C TYR A 303 18.14 7.80 -0.14
N THR A 304 17.59 7.74 -1.36
CA THR A 304 17.76 6.55 -2.21
C THR A 304 19.15 6.46 -2.85
N VAL A 305 19.97 7.52 -2.71
CA VAL A 305 21.32 7.61 -3.27
C VAL A 305 22.37 7.64 -2.17
N GLU A 306 22.21 8.49 -1.16
CA GLU A 306 23.18 8.66 -0.04
C GLU A 306 22.77 7.92 1.25
N GLY A 307 21.63 7.21 1.24
CA GLY A 307 21.17 6.41 2.37
C GLY A 307 20.57 7.24 3.50
N GLN A 308 21.34 7.50 4.56
CA GLN A 308 20.90 8.23 5.77
C GLN A 308 21.39 9.68 5.82
N GLU A 309 22.39 10.04 5.01
CA GLU A 309 23.00 11.35 5.03
C GLU A 309 22.46 12.25 3.92
N PHE A 310 22.62 13.56 4.11
CA PHE A 310 22.30 14.59 3.13
C PHE A 310 23.52 15.48 2.94
N TYR A 311 24.34 15.19 1.93
CA TYR A 311 25.63 15.83 1.67
C TYR A 311 26.59 15.76 2.89
N GLY A 312 26.66 14.60 3.54
CA GLY A 312 27.49 14.35 4.73
C GLY A 312 26.88 14.79 6.06
N ILE A 313 25.65 15.32 6.06
CA ILE A 313 24.92 15.68 7.28
C ILE A 313 23.88 14.60 7.60
N ASN A 314 23.93 13.99 8.78
CA ASN A 314 22.95 12.98 9.20
C ASN A 314 21.61 13.63 9.62
N LEU A 315 20.79 13.99 8.64
CA LEU A 315 19.44 14.51 8.87
C LEU A 315 18.41 13.41 9.16
N SER A 316 18.72 12.13 8.90
CA SER A 316 17.78 11.02 9.11
C SER A 316 17.34 10.85 10.57
N ALA A 317 18.14 11.34 11.53
CA ALA A 317 17.81 11.35 12.94
C ALA A 317 16.57 12.21 13.26
N TYR A 318 16.30 13.24 12.45
CA TYR A 318 15.18 14.17 12.64
C TYR A 318 14.10 14.00 11.58
N ILE A 319 14.51 13.87 10.32
CA ILE A 319 13.61 13.71 9.16
C ILE A 319 14.00 12.42 8.44
N PRO A 320 13.64 11.24 8.96
CA PRO A 320 13.94 9.99 8.28
C PRO A 320 13.22 9.87 6.94
N TYR A 321 13.67 8.96 6.08
CA TYR A 321 13.03 8.65 4.79
C TYR A 321 11.52 8.46 4.91
N SER A 322 11.06 7.69 5.91
CA SER A 322 9.65 7.42 6.13
C SER A 322 8.85 8.69 6.42
N LEU A 323 9.40 9.64 7.19
CA LEU A 323 8.75 10.92 7.48
C LEU A 323 8.73 11.83 6.25
N ALA A 324 9.86 11.98 5.56
CA ALA A 324 9.94 12.79 4.35
C ALA A 324 8.98 12.28 3.26
N ARG A 325 8.92 10.96 3.05
CA ARG A 325 7.99 10.32 2.12
C ARG A 325 6.53 10.51 2.54
N THR A 326 6.24 10.43 3.84
CA THR A 326 4.92 10.72 4.40
C THR A 326 4.49 12.14 4.04
N TRP A 327 5.32 13.14 4.31
CA TRP A 327 5.05 14.53 3.97
C TRP A 327 4.92 14.74 2.46
N HIS A 328 5.76 14.12 1.63
CA HIS A 328 5.66 14.18 0.17
C HIS A 328 4.30 13.70 -0.34
N ILE A 329 3.86 12.51 0.10
CA ILE A 329 2.60 11.91 -0.34
C ILE A 329 1.41 12.71 0.21
N GLN A 330 1.42 13.04 1.50
CA GLN A 330 0.31 13.79 2.13
C GLN A 330 0.17 15.19 1.55
N ALA A 331 1.27 15.92 1.34
CA ALA A 331 1.24 17.23 0.69
C ALA A 331 0.64 17.15 -0.72
N SER A 332 0.93 16.06 -1.47
CA SER A 332 0.38 15.86 -2.82
C SER A 332 -1.15 15.77 -2.80
N ILE A 333 -1.72 15.05 -1.84
CA ILE A 333 -3.17 14.93 -1.66
C ILE A 333 -3.75 16.27 -1.24
N PHE A 334 -3.13 16.94 -0.26
CA PHE A 334 -3.63 18.19 0.28
C PHE A 334 -3.67 19.32 -0.75
N TRP A 335 -2.62 19.51 -1.55
CA TRP A 335 -2.63 20.61 -2.53
C TRP A 335 -3.61 20.34 -3.69
N ILE A 336 -3.70 19.09 -4.17
CA ILE A 336 -4.66 18.72 -5.23
C ILE A 336 -6.09 18.94 -4.75
N ALA A 337 -6.43 18.42 -3.57
CA ALA A 337 -7.76 18.57 -2.98
C ALA A 337 -8.10 20.05 -2.72
N THR A 338 -7.14 20.83 -2.19
CA THR A 338 -7.32 22.27 -1.97
C THR A 338 -7.53 23.03 -3.27
N GLY A 339 -6.83 22.64 -4.35
CA GLY A 339 -7.02 23.20 -5.69
C GLY A 339 -8.43 22.98 -6.24
N PHE A 340 -8.94 21.74 -6.18
CA PHE A 340 -10.31 21.44 -6.60
C PHE A 340 -11.36 22.12 -5.71
N LEU A 341 -11.11 22.19 -4.40
CA LEU A 341 -11.99 22.89 -3.48
C LEU A 341 -12.04 24.39 -3.79
N ALA A 342 -10.90 25.02 -4.08
CA ALA A 342 -10.84 26.41 -4.49
C ALA A 342 -11.61 26.66 -5.81
N ALA A 343 -11.49 25.75 -6.78
CA ALA A 343 -12.26 25.83 -8.02
C ALA A 343 -13.78 25.73 -7.76
N GLY A 344 -14.22 24.78 -6.92
CA GLY A 344 -15.63 24.64 -6.52
C GLY A 344 -16.16 25.88 -5.80
N LEU A 345 -15.40 26.42 -4.84
CA LEU A 345 -15.75 27.64 -4.12
C LEU A 345 -15.78 28.88 -5.02
N PHE A 346 -14.97 28.93 -6.07
CA PHE A 346 -14.98 30.01 -7.05
C PHE A 346 -16.23 29.98 -7.92
N LEU A 347 -16.66 28.79 -8.34
CA LEU A 347 -17.85 28.59 -9.17
C LEU A 347 -19.16 28.75 -8.40
N ALA A 348 -19.19 28.49 -7.09
CA ALA A 348 -20.43 28.49 -6.32
C ALA A 348 -21.21 29.84 -6.38
N PRO A 349 -20.57 31.02 -6.21
CA PRO A 349 -21.28 32.30 -6.37
C PRO A 349 -21.71 32.58 -7.81
N ILE A 350 -20.96 32.10 -8.81
CA ILE A 350 -21.30 32.25 -10.23
C ILE A 350 -22.58 31.49 -10.55
N ILE A 351 -22.69 30.24 -10.07
CA ILE A 351 -23.89 29.41 -10.19
C ILE A 351 -25.09 30.08 -9.50
N ASN A 352 -24.86 30.78 -8.39
CA ASN A 352 -25.88 31.57 -7.69
C ASN A 352 -26.11 32.98 -8.30
N GLY A 353 -25.92 33.12 -9.62
CA GLY A 353 -26.18 34.37 -10.34
C GLY A 353 -25.20 35.51 -10.03
N GLY A 354 -23.98 35.18 -9.61
CA GLY A 354 -22.92 36.15 -9.29
C GLY A 354 -23.02 36.76 -7.89
N LYS A 355 -23.73 36.11 -6.96
CA LYS A 355 -23.92 36.61 -5.58
C LYS A 355 -23.51 35.59 -4.53
N ASP A 356 -22.89 36.09 -3.47
CA ASP A 356 -22.58 35.28 -2.29
C ASP A 356 -23.87 34.96 -1.51
N PRO A 357 -24.10 33.67 -1.17
CA PRO A 357 -25.05 33.31 -0.11
C PRO A 357 -24.70 33.98 1.23
N LYS A 358 -25.68 34.02 2.15
CA LYS A 358 -25.46 34.60 3.49
C LYS A 358 -24.28 33.90 4.18
N PHE A 359 -23.36 34.72 4.71
CA PHE A 359 -22.14 34.26 5.41
C PHE A 359 -21.16 33.41 4.59
N GLN A 360 -21.26 33.40 3.25
CA GLN A 360 -20.38 32.59 2.39
C GLN A 360 -18.90 32.86 2.64
N LYS A 361 -18.49 34.14 2.69
CA LYS A 361 -17.08 34.50 2.97
C LYS A 361 -16.61 33.97 4.33
N LEU A 362 -17.45 34.05 5.36
CA LEU A 362 -17.12 33.53 6.69
C LEU A 362 -16.89 32.02 6.63
N GLY A 363 -17.77 31.27 5.96
CA GLY A 363 -17.59 29.83 5.75
C GLY A 363 -16.30 29.49 4.98
N VAL A 364 -15.99 30.23 3.91
CA VAL A 364 -14.74 30.10 3.16
C VAL A 364 -13.52 30.38 4.05
N ASP A 365 -13.62 31.36 4.95
CA ASP A 365 -12.54 31.68 5.86
C ASP A 365 -12.33 30.62 6.93
N LEU A 366 -13.42 30.14 7.56
CA LEU A 366 -13.38 29.07 8.55
C LEU A 366 -12.83 27.76 7.97
N LEU A 367 -13.31 27.37 6.78
CA LEU A 367 -12.84 26.17 6.10
C LEU A 367 -11.34 26.25 5.78
N PHE A 368 -10.85 27.44 5.39
CA PHE A 368 -9.43 27.64 5.14
C PHE A 368 -8.58 27.38 6.37
N TYR A 369 -8.96 27.97 7.52
CA TYR A 369 -8.20 27.78 8.74
C TYR A 369 -8.32 26.35 9.27
N ALA A 370 -9.48 25.71 9.10
CA ALA A 370 -9.64 24.29 9.42
C ALA A 370 -8.68 23.42 8.60
N LEU A 371 -8.58 23.65 7.29
CA LEU A 371 -7.63 22.94 6.43
C LEU A 371 -6.18 23.23 6.80
N LEU A 372 -5.85 24.49 7.10
CA LEU A 372 -4.49 24.86 7.52
C LEU A 372 -4.10 24.15 8.82
N ILE A 373 -4.99 24.15 9.82
CA ILE A 373 -4.77 23.44 11.09
C ILE A 373 -4.65 21.94 10.85
N LEU A 374 -5.49 21.37 9.99
CA LEU A 374 -5.43 19.94 9.65
C LEU A 374 -4.09 19.59 9.02
N VAL A 375 -3.63 20.33 8.02
CA VAL A 375 -2.36 20.07 7.32
C VAL A 375 -1.18 20.22 8.28
N VAL A 376 -1.11 21.34 9.01
CA VAL A 376 -0.01 21.59 9.95
C VAL A 376 -0.01 20.60 11.11
N GLY A 377 -1.19 20.19 11.61
CA GLY A 377 -1.30 19.22 12.70
C GLY A 377 -1.10 17.77 12.26
N SER A 378 -1.22 17.47 10.97
CA SER A 378 -0.96 16.13 10.41
C SER A 378 0.51 15.91 10.05
N PHE A 379 1.26 16.98 9.81
CA PHE A 379 2.71 16.94 9.58
C PHE A 379 3.47 16.93 10.90
#